data_AF-A0A535F6E3-F1
#
_entry.id   AF-A0A535F6E3-F1
#
_cell.length_a   1.000
_cell.length_b   1.000
_cell.length_c   1.000
_cell.angle_alpha   90.00
_cell.angle_beta   90.00
_cell.angle_gamma   90.00
#
_symmetry.space_group_name_H-M   'P 1'
#
loop_
_entity.id
_entity.type
_entity.pdbx_description
1 polymer ?
#
loop_
_entity_poly.entity_id
_entity_poly.type
_entity_poly.pdbx_seq_one_letter_code
_entity_poly.pdbx_strand_id
1 'polypeptide(L)'
;MDNHDLDISQMCRYFSIILQGALQSLEHGQWGDYADTVITSTQQHILLRLVGSEKDAFQVLVTRRESDPAESLEVMTNVEGAIAAALG
;
A
#
# COMPACT_ATOMS: atom_id res chain seq x y z
N MET A 1 -0.28 27.39 -8.86
CA MET A 1 0.03 26.36 -7.86
C MET A 1 0.87 25.36 -8.61
N ASP A 2 2.18 25.46 -8.41
CA ASP A 2 3.16 24.73 -9.21
C ASP A 2 3.03 23.24 -8.90
N ASN A 3 2.51 22.49 -9.86
CA ASN A 3 2.47 21.03 -9.81
C ASN A 3 3.90 20.53 -10.06
N HIS A 4 4.75 20.64 -9.04
CA HIS A 4 5.97 19.85 -9.02
C HIS A 4 5.53 18.40 -8.87
N ASP A 5 5.56 17.64 -9.96
CA ASP A 5 5.45 16.19 -9.90
C ASP A 5 6.51 15.70 -8.92
N LEU A 6 6.06 15.30 -7.73
CA LEU A 6 6.92 14.73 -6.71
C LEU A 6 7.42 13.41 -7.27
N ASP A 7 8.73 13.29 -7.48
CA ASP A 7 9.31 11.99 -7.83
C ASP A 7 9.14 11.02 -6.67
N ILE A 8 8.19 10.11 -6.82
CA ILE A 8 7.86 9.08 -5.83
C ILE A 8 8.67 7.79 -6.03
N SER A 9 9.54 7.71 -7.05
CA SER A 9 10.25 6.47 -7.41
C SER A 9 11.07 5.90 -6.26
N GLN A 10 11.77 6.75 -5.52
CA GLN A 10 12.57 6.32 -4.37
C GLN A 10 11.69 5.80 -3.23
N MET A 11 10.56 6.46 -2.97
CA MET A 11 9.61 6.05 -1.95
C MET A 11 8.99 4.69 -2.30
N CYS A 12 8.53 4.52 -3.54
CA CYS A 12 7.98 3.25 -4.02
C CYS A 12 9.02 2.12 -3.94
N ARG A 13 10.29 2.38 -4.25
CA ARG A 13 11.37 1.40 -4.09
C ARG A 13 11.59 1.00 -2.63
N TYR A 14 11.51 1.92 -1.68
CA TYR A 14 11.62 1.57 -0.27
C TYR A 14 10.42 0.72 0.19
N PHE A 15 9.21 1.08 -0.21
CA PHE A 15 8.03 0.29 0.13
C PHE A 15 8.04 -1.09 -0.51
N SER A 16 8.48 -1.24 -1.76
CA SER A 16 8.58 -2.55 -2.40
C SER A 16 9.53 -3.48 -1.65
N ILE A 17 10.69 -2.98 -1.18
CA ILE A 17 11.64 -3.76 -0.37
C ILE A 17 11.00 -4.20 0.95
N ILE A 18 10.29 -3.31 1.64
CA ILE A 18 9.62 -3.61 2.90
C ILE A 18 8.54 -4.68 2.70
N LEU A 19 7.68 -4.52 1.69
CA LEU A 19 6.60 -5.45 1.38
C LEU A 19 7.16 -6.83 0.99
N GLN A 20 8.21 -6.88 0.18
CA GLN A 20 8.88 -8.14 -0.17
C GLN A 20 9.45 -8.86 1.05
N GLY A 21 10.12 -8.13 1.95
CA GLY A 21 10.63 -8.71 3.19
C GLY A 21 9.52 -9.23 4.12
N ALA A 22 8.41 -8.50 4.21
CA ALA A 22 7.24 -8.92 4.97
C ALA A 22 6.60 -10.20 4.38
N LEU A 23 6.39 -10.23 3.06
CA LEU A 23 5.86 -11.40 2.36
C LEU A 23 6.71 -12.64 2.60
N GLN A 24 8.03 -12.53 2.37
CA GLN A 24 8.96 -13.64 2.59
C GLN A 24 8.89 -14.11 4.04
N SER A 25 8.88 -13.20 5.02
CA SER A 25 8.84 -13.59 6.43
C SER A 25 7.54 -14.33 6.81
N LEU A 26 6.41 -13.93 6.22
CA LEU A 26 5.10 -14.52 6.49
C LEU A 26 4.93 -15.89 5.81
N GLU A 27 5.48 -16.07 4.61
CA GLU A 27 5.57 -17.38 3.94
C GLU A 27 6.33 -18.40 4.78
N HIS A 28 7.46 -18.01 5.38
CA HIS A 28 8.24 -18.89 6.26
C HIS A 28 7.54 -19.15 7.60
N GLY A 29 6.72 -18.20 8.08
CA GLY A 29 6.03 -18.29 9.37
C GLY A 29 4.71 -19.06 9.36
N GLN A 30 4.11 -19.33 8.19
CA GLN A 30 2.73 -19.82 8.02
C GLN A 30 1.65 -18.89 8.60
N TRP A 31 1.88 -17.57 8.57
CA TRP A 31 0.96 -16.59 9.20
C TRP A 31 -0.23 -16.19 8.32
N GLY A 32 -0.46 -16.91 7.22
CA GLY A 32 -1.57 -16.66 6.31
C GLY A 32 -1.35 -15.45 5.39
N ASP A 33 -2.44 -14.95 4.81
CA ASP A 33 -2.38 -13.90 3.80
C ASP A 33 -2.05 -12.53 4.39
N TYR A 34 -0.91 -11.98 3.95
CA TYR A 34 -0.59 -10.57 4.08
C TYR A 34 -1.41 -9.75 3.08
N ALA A 35 -2.17 -8.78 3.58
CA ALA A 35 -3.02 -7.92 2.74
C ALA A 35 -2.64 -6.43 2.87
N ASP A 36 -2.57 -5.92 4.10
CA ASP A 36 -2.45 -4.48 4.36
C ASP A 36 -1.28 -4.13 5.30
N THR A 37 -0.76 -2.92 5.15
CA THR A 37 0.20 -2.32 6.08
C THR A 37 -0.09 -0.87 6.31
N VAL A 38 -0.12 -0.48 7.59
CA VAL A 38 -0.39 0.89 8.02
C VAL A 38 0.82 1.42 8.79
N ILE A 39 1.48 2.42 8.23
CA ILE A 39 2.55 3.16 8.88
C ILE A 39 1.96 4.46 9.41
N THR A 40 1.97 4.62 10.74
CA THR A 40 1.45 5.83 11.40
C THR A 40 2.60 6.69 11.87
N SER A 41 2.60 7.94 11.44
CA SER A 41 3.49 8.99 11.95
C SER A 41 2.69 10.02 12.74
N THR A 42 3.37 11.06 13.25
CA THR A 42 2.71 12.18 13.93
C THR A 42 1.87 13.06 13.01
N GLN A 43 2.11 13.01 11.69
CA GLN A 43 1.50 13.93 10.72
C GLN A 43 0.60 13.22 9.70
N GLN A 44 0.86 11.94 9.44
CA GLN A 44 0.24 11.22 8.33
C GLN A 44 0.13 9.72 8.62
N HIS A 45 -0.82 9.10 7.93
CA HIS A 45 -0.85 7.66 7.72
C HIS A 45 -0.37 7.34 6.31
N ILE A 46 0.41 6.27 6.19
CA ILE A 46 0.76 5.67 4.91
C ILE A 46 0.18 4.27 4.93
N LEU A 47 -0.76 4.01 4.04
CA LEU A 47 -1.40 2.73 3.87
C LEU A 47 -0.89 2.07 2.60
N LEU A 48 -0.49 0.81 2.73
CA LEU A 48 0.00 -0.04 1.65
C LEU A 48 -0.91 -1.25 1.55
N ARG A 49 -1.34 -1.60 0.34
CA ARG A 49 -2.13 -2.80 0.06
C ARG A 49 -1.60 -3.51 -1.15
N LEU A 50 -1.37 -4.80 -1.05
CA LEU A 50 -1.00 -5.61 -2.22
C LEU A 50 -2.23 -5.80 -3.10
N VAL A 51 -2.05 -5.68 -4.41
CA VAL A 51 -3.10 -5.82 -5.42
C VAL A 51 -2.59 -6.59 -6.63
N GLY A 52 -3.52 -7.06 -7.45
CA GLY A 52 -3.23 -8.00 -8.52
C GLY A 52 -3.35 -9.44 -8.05
N SER A 53 -3.66 -10.34 -8.99
CA SER A 53 -3.94 -11.75 -8.68
C SER A 53 -2.73 -12.48 -8.08
N GLU A 54 -1.51 -12.02 -8.43
CA GLU A 54 -0.24 -12.57 -7.94
C GLU A 54 0.43 -11.66 -6.89
N LYS A 55 -0.27 -10.65 -6.37
CA LYS A 55 0.30 -9.64 -5.45
C LYS A 55 1.54 -8.94 -6.04
N ASP A 56 1.52 -8.70 -7.35
CA ASP A 56 2.62 -8.17 -8.16
C ASP A 56 2.67 -6.62 -8.15
N ALA A 57 1.60 -5.99 -7.68
CA ALA A 57 1.52 -4.55 -7.50
C ALA A 57 1.09 -4.18 -6.07
N PHE A 58 1.25 -2.91 -5.72
CA PHE A 58 0.75 -2.36 -4.47
C PHE A 58 0.15 -0.98 -4.66
N GLN A 59 -0.94 -0.72 -3.95
CA GLN A 59 -1.49 0.61 -3.78
C GLN A 59 -0.81 1.33 -2.62
N VAL A 60 -0.61 2.64 -2.78
CA VAL A 60 -0.14 3.53 -1.71
C VAL A 60 -1.17 4.64 -1.51
N LEU A 61 -1.65 4.79 -0.29
CA LEU A 61 -2.49 5.91 0.12
C LEU A 61 -1.80 6.68 1.26
N VAL A 62 -1.54 7.96 1.03
CA VAL A 62 -1.00 8.87 2.06
C VAL A 62 -2.11 9.80 2.51
N THR A 63 -2.49 9.72 3.78
CA THR A 63 -3.53 10.57 4.37
C THR A 63 -2.97 11.41 5.50
N ARG A 64 -3.71 12.45 5.89
CA ARG A 64 -3.38 13.20 7.11
C ARG A 64 -3.66 12.35 8.36
N ARG A 65 -3.10 12.76 9.50
CA ARG A 65 -3.22 12.04 10.77
C ARG A 65 -4.66 11.95 11.29
N GLU A 66 -5.50 12.89 10.92
CA GLU A 66 -6.90 12.95 11.38
C GLU A 66 -7.81 11.98 10.62
N SER A 67 -7.35 11.45 9.48
CA SER A 67 -8.08 10.44 8.71
C SER A 67 -8.08 9.11 9.44
N ASP A 68 -9.23 8.41 9.46
CA ASP A 68 -9.31 7.05 9.99
C ASP A 68 -8.63 6.07 9.03
N PRO A 69 -7.60 5.32 9.48
CA PRO A 69 -6.99 4.28 8.66
C PRO A 69 -7.96 3.19 8.22
N ALA A 70 -8.96 2.83 9.03
CA ALA A 70 -9.92 1.78 8.69
C ALA A 70 -10.81 2.18 7.51
N GLU A 71 -11.38 3.39 7.55
CA GLU A 71 -12.15 3.96 6.43
C GLU A 71 -11.28 4.10 5.17
N SER A 72 -10.00 4.47 5.35
CA SER A 72 -9.04 4.59 4.25
C SER A 72 -8.77 3.24 3.56
N LEU A 73 -8.64 2.15 4.33
CA LEU A 73 -8.48 0.80 3.78
C LEU A 73 -9.73 0.31 3.05
N GLU A 74 -10.93 0.66 3.55
CA GLU A 74 -12.18 0.33 2.86
C GLU A 74 -12.22 0.98 1.47
N VAL A 75 -11.85 2.27 1.38
CA VAL A 75 -11.76 2.97 0.09
C VAL A 75 -10.75 2.29 -0.85
N MET A 76 -9.57 1.91 -0.35
CA MET A 76 -8.56 1.20 -1.14
C MET A 76 -9.06 -0.16 -1.67
N THR A 77 -9.81 -0.88 -0.85
CA THR A 77 -10.43 -2.17 -1.23
C THR A 77 -11.49 -1.96 -2.31
N ASN A 78 -12.30 -0.91 -2.20
CA ASN A 78 -13.37 -0.61 -3.17
C ASN A 78 -12.84 -0.27 -4.57
N VAL A 79 -11.61 0.25 -4.68
CA VAL A 79 -10.97 0.54 -5.98
C VAL A 79 -10.08 -0.59 -6.49
N GLU A 80 -9.88 -1.65 -5.69
CA GLU A 80 -8.99 -2.77 -6.02
C GLU A 80 -9.36 -3.43 -7.35
N GLY A 81 -10.65 -3.73 -7.56
CA GLY A 81 -11.10 -4.37 -8.80
C GLY A 81 -10.84 -3.52 -10.05
N ALA A 82 -10.97 -2.20 -9.94
CA ALA A 82 -10.68 -1.29 -11.05
C ALA A 82 -9.18 -1.22 -11.35
N ILE A 83 -8.34 -1.23 -10.31
CA ILE A 83 -6.89 -1.24 -10.46
C ILE A 83 -6.41 -2.58 -11.03
N ALA A 84 -6.92 -3.70 -10.52
CA ALA A 84 -6.61 -5.03 -11.04
C ALA A 84 -6.97 -5.13 -12.54
N ALA A 85 -8.17 -4.69 -12.92
CA ALA A 85 -8.59 -4.68 -14.32
C ALA A 85 -7.71 -3.78 -15.23
N ALA A 86 -7.12 -2.72 -14.66
CA ALA A 86 -6.21 -1.84 -15.39
C ALA A 86 -4.80 -2.43 -15.54
N LEU A 87 -4.38 -3.31 -14.63
CA LEU A 87 -3.08 -3.97 -14.66
C LEU A 87 -3.04 -5.15 -15.67
N GLY A 88 -4.19 -5.75 -15.98
CA GLY A 88 -4.33 -6.83 -16.96
C GLY A 88 -4.58 -8.19 -16.30
#